data_AF-A0A920TPE6-F1
#
_entry.id   AF-A0A920TPE6-F1
#
_cell.length_a   1.000
_cell.length_b   1.000
_cell.length_c   1.000
_cell.angle_alpha   90.00
_cell.angle_beta   90.00
_cell.angle_gamma   90.00
#
_symmetry.space_group_name_H-M   'P 1'
#
loop_
_entity.id
_entity.type
_entity.pdbx_description
1 polymer ?
#
loop_
_entity_poly.entity_id
_entity_poly.type
_entity_poly.pdbx_seq_one_letter_code
_entity_poly.pdbx_strand_id
1 'polypeptide(L)'
;MAELGGFQIPVEEKRNQWLEAVEQTCNMMAMEPYPGYEGKYFSMPCRNVVPKPTQKPHPPLWVACSNRETIKLAARLGIGALTFAFVDPDEAKHWVDDYYKILKEECIPIGHSINPNIAMVTSFGCHQDHDEAVKRMKEGFQFFSYGLGHHYIFGINKPGDPIYGKISKRIK
;
A
#
# COMPACT_ATOMS: atom_id res chain seq x y z
N MET A 1 11.48 -5.78 15.24
CA MET A 1 12.39 -5.69 14.08
C MET A 1 11.78 -6.47 12.92
N ALA A 2 10.75 -5.89 12.31
CA ALA A 2 9.99 -6.46 11.20
C ALA A 2 10.79 -6.32 9.89
N GLU A 3 10.57 -7.24 8.93
CA GLU A 3 11.04 -7.34 7.53
C GLU A 3 12.26 -6.48 7.10
N LEU A 4 12.17 -5.16 7.22
CA LEU A 4 13.23 -4.18 6.95
C LEU A 4 14.58 -4.50 7.62
N GLY A 5 14.57 -5.05 8.83
CA GLY A 5 15.80 -5.45 9.53
C GLY A 5 16.61 -6.50 8.77
N GLY A 6 15.95 -7.41 8.04
CA GLY A 6 16.62 -8.39 7.18
C GLY A 6 17.32 -7.76 5.97
N PHE A 7 16.87 -6.58 5.54
CA PHE A 7 17.45 -5.82 4.44
C PHE A 7 18.33 -4.65 4.91
N GLN A 8 18.57 -4.55 6.23
CA GLN A 8 19.36 -3.48 6.85
C GLN A 8 18.83 -2.07 6.52
N ILE A 9 17.51 -1.93 6.36
CA ILE A 9 16.86 -0.65 6.09
C ILE A 9 16.41 0.00 7.41
N PRO A 10 16.93 1.20 7.76
CA PRO A 10 16.46 1.94 8.91
C PRO A 10 15.00 2.38 8.72
N VAL A 11 14.17 2.23 9.77
CA VAL A 11 12.73 2.48 9.70
C VAL A 11 12.43 3.94 9.37
N GLU A 12 13.25 4.84 9.90
CA GLU A 12 13.19 6.29 9.73
C GLU A 12 13.54 6.73 8.30
N GLU A 13 14.43 6.01 7.61
CA GLU A 13 14.87 6.35 6.26
C GLU A 13 14.00 5.71 5.17
N LYS A 14 13.23 4.66 5.50
CA LYS A 14 12.46 3.87 4.52
C LYS A 14 11.56 4.70 3.61
N ARG A 15 10.99 5.80 4.12
CA ARG A 15 10.08 6.66 3.35
C ARG A 15 10.83 7.42 2.27
N ASN A 16 11.99 7.98 2.63
CA ASN A 16 12.82 8.74 1.70
C ASN A 16 13.44 7.82 0.65
N GLN A 17 13.90 6.62 1.07
CA GLN A 17 14.34 5.57 0.16
C GLN A 17 13.24 5.17 -0.83
N TRP A 18 12.01 4.98 -0.35
CA TRP A 18 10.86 4.63 -1.19
C TRP A 18 10.53 5.73 -2.20
N LEU A 19 10.53 7.01 -1.80
CA LEU A 19 10.28 8.13 -2.71
C LEU A 19 11.30 8.17 -3.85
N GLU A 20 12.59 8.12 -3.52
CA GLU A 20 13.67 8.16 -4.51
C GLU A 20 13.61 6.94 -5.45
N ALA A 21 13.41 5.74 -4.89
CA ALA A 21 13.33 4.51 -5.68
C ALA A 21 12.11 4.50 -6.62
N VAL A 22 10.93 4.97 -6.18
CA VAL A 22 9.73 5.01 -7.02
C VAL A 22 9.91 5.96 -8.20
N GLU A 23 10.42 7.16 -7.96
CA GLU A 23 10.68 8.15 -9.02
C GLU A 23 11.66 7.58 -10.06
N GLN A 24 12.80 7.05 -9.60
CA GLN A 24 13.81 6.53 -10.53
C GLN A 24 13.35 5.26 -11.25
N THR A 25 12.53 4.41 -10.61
CA THR A 25 11.92 3.26 -11.28
C THR A 25 10.97 3.72 -12.40
N CYS A 26 10.18 4.78 -12.18
CA CYS A 26 9.34 5.37 -13.22
C CYS A 26 10.17 5.96 -14.37
N ASN A 27 11.27 6.65 -14.06
CA ASN A 27 12.21 7.16 -15.08
C ASN A 27 12.82 6.03 -15.90
N MET A 28 13.26 4.94 -15.27
CA MET A 28 13.80 3.77 -15.98
C MET A 28 12.78 3.11 -16.91
N MET A 29 11.51 3.08 -16.51
CA MET A 29 10.43 2.54 -17.33
C MET A 29 10.05 3.44 -18.51
N ALA A 30 10.07 4.76 -18.31
CA ALA A 30 9.59 5.74 -19.28
C ALA A 30 10.67 6.25 -20.25
N MET A 31 11.92 6.34 -19.82
CA MET A 31 13.00 6.99 -20.56
C MET A 31 13.89 5.98 -21.31
N GLU A 32 14.32 6.36 -22.51
CA GLU A 32 15.22 5.58 -23.35
C GLU A 32 16.17 6.54 -24.11
N PRO A 33 17.45 6.67 -23.69
CA PRO A 33 18.06 6.03 -22.52
C PRO A 33 17.56 6.62 -21.19
N TYR A 34 17.68 5.87 -20.10
CA TYR A 34 17.58 6.46 -18.76
C TYR A 34 18.88 7.25 -18.49
N PRO A 35 18.79 8.56 -18.15
CA PRO A 35 19.94 9.47 -18.11
C PRO A 35 20.95 9.16 -17.00
N GLY A 36 20.58 8.28 -16.05
CA GLY A 36 21.33 8.06 -14.84
C GLY A 36 20.89 8.99 -13.71
N TYR A 37 21.31 8.68 -12.50
CA TYR A 37 20.97 9.41 -11.29
C TYR A 37 22.04 9.19 -10.22
N GLU A 38 22.29 10.20 -9.40
CA GLU A 38 23.19 10.16 -8.25
C GLU A 38 22.46 10.76 -7.06
N GLY A 39 21.70 9.91 -6.36
CA GLY A 39 20.90 10.27 -5.19
C GLY A 39 21.54 9.88 -3.87
N LYS A 40 20.79 10.06 -2.79
CA LYS A 40 21.24 9.70 -1.44
C LYS A 40 21.17 8.18 -1.22
N TYR A 41 20.19 7.51 -1.82
CA TYR A 41 19.90 6.09 -1.57
C TYR A 41 20.15 5.21 -2.78
N PHE A 42 20.16 5.77 -3.99
CA PHE A 42 20.30 5.08 -5.24
C PHE A 42 21.19 5.88 -6.21
N SER A 43 22.10 5.17 -6.90
CA SER A 43 22.87 5.74 -7.99
C SER A 43 23.05 4.75 -9.14
N MET A 44 23.06 5.28 -10.35
CA MET A 44 23.23 4.51 -11.57
C MET A 44 23.65 5.44 -12.72
N PRO A 45 24.70 5.14 -13.47
CA PRO A 45 25.08 5.94 -14.63
C PRO A 45 24.11 5.72 -15.80
N CYS A 46 24.13 6.65 -16.76
CA CYS A 46 23.31 6.60 -17.97
C CYS A 46 23.37 5.23 -18.66
N ARG A 47 22.21 4.59 -18.82
CA ARG A 47 22.03 3.34 -19.57
C ARG A 47 20.56 3.07 -19.84
N ASN A 48 20.27 2.20 -20.80
CA ASN A 48 18.90 1.75 -21.02
C ASN A 48 18.54 0.59 -20.07
N VAL A 49 17.33 0.62 -19.51
CA VAL A 49 16.76 -0.48 -18.71
C VAL A 49 15.74 -1.20 -19.57
N VAL A 50 15.96 -2.50 -19.79
CA VAL A 50 15.14 -3.36 -20.65
C VAL A 50 14.70 -4.62 -19.90
N PRO A 51 13.53 -5.20 -20.22
CA PRO A 51 12.56 -4.76 -21.24
C PRO A 51 11.73 -3.55 -20.77
N LYS A 52 11.18 -2.78 -21.73
CA LYS A 52 10.23 -1.70 -21.43
C LYS A 52 8.83 -2.25 -21.19
N PRO A 53 8.03 -1.62 -20.31
CA PRO A 53 6.65 -2.02 -20.12
C PRO A 53 5.82 -1.76 -21.38
N THR A 54 4.79 -2.60 -21.56
CA THR A 54 3.76 -2.44 -22.60
C THR A 54 2.92 -1.20 -22.35
N GLN A 55 2.57 -0.93 -21.08
CA GLN A 55 1.88 0.30 -20.66
C GLN A 55 2.84 1.48 -20.65
N LYS A 56 2.42 2.60 -21.25
CA LYS A 56 3.18 3.85 -21.33
C LYS A 56 2.52 4.94 -20.47
N PRO A 57 3.31 5.84 -19.88
CA PRO A 57 4.78 5.86 -19.83
C PRO A 57 5.36 4.77 -18.91
N HIS A 58 4.58 4.31 -17.94
CA HIS A 58 4.80 3.13 -17.10
C HIS A 58 3.42 2.63 -16.64
N PRO A 59 3.31 1.43 -16.03
CA PRO A 59 2.05 1.00 -15.42
C PRO A 59 1.52 2.02 -14.39
N PRO A 60 0.19 2.18 -14.24
CA PRO A 60 -0.38 3.07 -13.24
C PRO A 60 0.10 2.72 -11.83
N LEU A 61 0.55 3.72 -11.07
CA LEU A 61 1.09 3.52 -9.73
C LEU A 61 -0.04 3.34 -8.71
N TRP A 62 0.16 2.42 -7.78
CA TRP A 62 -0.71 2.21 -6.62
C TRP A 62 0.12 2.12 -5.35
N VAL A 63 -0.40 2.65 -4.24
CA VAL A 63 0.24 2.54 -2.93
C VAL A 63 -0.75 2.06 -1.87
N ALA A 64 -0.29 1.14 -1.03
CA ALA A 64 -1.04 0.70 0.14
C ALA A 64 -1.03 1.81 1.21
N CYS A 65 -2.22 2.26 1.59
CA CYS A 65 -2.48 3.33 2.53
C CYS A 65 -3.03 2.75 3.83
N SER A 66 -2.15 2.56 4.81
CA SER A 66 -2.53 2.08 6.15
C SER A 66 -3.08 3.18 7.07
N ASN A 67 -3.03 4.45 6.65
CA ASN A 67 -3.57 5.59 7.38
C ASN A 67 -3.91 6.75 6.43
N ARG A 68 -4.63 7.75 6.96
CA ARG A 68 -5.08 8.95 6.21
C ARG A 68 -3.91 9.75 5.62
N GLU A 69 -2.79 9.86 6.33
CA GLU A 69 -1.62 10.60 5.83
C GLU A 69 -0.99 9.97 4.59
N THR A 70 -1.00 8.63 4.48
CA THR A 70 -0.57 7.97 3.24
C THR A 70 -1.57 8.17 2.09
N ILE A 71 -2.87 8.29 2.36
CA ILE A 71 -3.88 8.66 1.33
C ILE A 71 -3.58 10.05 0.77
N LYS A 72 -3.33 11.03 1.65
CA LYS A 72 -2.96 12.39 1.26
C LYS A 72 -1.65 12.41 0.48
N LEU A 73 -0.65 11.63 0.91
CA LEU A 73 0.61 11.49 0.17
C LEU A 73 0.38 10.90 -1.23
N ALA A 74 -0.44 9.87 -1.37
CA ALA A 74 -0.79 9.29 -2.65
C ALA A 74 -1.41 10.34 -3.59
N ALA A 75 -2.33 11.16 -3.09
CA ALA A 75 -2.92 12.27 -3.82
C ALA A 75 -1.87 13.29 -4.29
N ARG A 76 -0.98 13.73 -3.40
CA ARG A 76 0.10 14.68 -3.75
C ARG A 76 1.04 14.14 -4.82
N LEU A 77 1.29 12.83 -4.83
CA LEU A 77 2.21 12.19 -5.78
C LEU A 77 1.52 11.65 -7.04
N GLY A 78 0.21 11.88 -7.21
CA GLY A 78 -0.55 11.38 -8.36
C GLY A 78 -0.67 9.84 -8.41
N ILE A 79 -0.62 9.17 -7.26
CA ILE A 79 -0.67 7.71 -7.12
C ILE A 79 -2.09 7.26 -6.73
N GLY A 80 -2.52 6.11 -7.23
CA GLY A 80 -3.76 5.48 -6.80
C GLY A 80 -3.67 4.94 -5.37
N ALA A 81 -4.69 5.19 -4.55
CA ALA A 81 -4.71 4.79 -3.14
C ALA A 81 -5.41 3.44 -2.94
N LEU A 82 -4.74 2.49 -2.29
CA LEU A 82 -5.32 1.23 -1.82
C LEU A 82 -5.46 1.27 -0.30
N THR A 83 -6.66 1.36 0.25
CA THR A 83 -6.87 1.48 1.70
C THR A 83 -7.81 0.40 2.21
N PHE A 84 -7.84 0.19 3.53
CA PHE A 84 -8.83 -0.66 4.18
C PHE A 84 -10.01 0.19 4.64
N ALA A 85 -11.24 -0.24 4.31
CA ALA A 85 -12.47 0.36 4.82
C ALA A 85 -12.81 -0.22 6.21
N PHE A 86 -12.04 0.15 7.23
CA PHE A 86 -12.41 -0.10 8.64
C PHE A 86 -13.29 1.03 9.23
N VAL A 87 -13.81 1.89 8.37
CA VAL A 87 -14.52 3.11 8.71
C VAL A 87 -15.96 3.04 8.24
N ASP A 88 -16.83 3.82 8.86
CA ASP A 88 -18.20 3.96 8.40
C ASP A 88 -18.28 4.68 7.03
N PRO A 89 -19.41 4.59 6.32
CA PRO A 89 -19.56 5.18 4.98
C PRO A 89 -19.31 6.69 4.93
N ASP A 90 -19.65 7.44 5.99
CA ASP A 90 -19.47 8.89 6.00
C ASP A 90 -17.98 9.21 6.13
N GLU A 91 -17.24 8.55 7.01
CA GLU A 91 -15.80 8.72 7.11
C GLU A 91 -15.08 8.28 5.81
N ALA A 92 -15.51 7.18 5.19
CA ALA A 92 -14.99 6.76 3.88
C ALA A 92 -15.18 7.86 2.83
N LYS A 93 -16.36 8.49 2.78
CA LYS A 93 -16.63 9.62 1.90
C LYS A 93 -15.68 10.79 2.16
N HIS A 94 -15.44 11.15 3.42
CA HIS A 94 -14.50 12.23 3.76
C HIS A 94 -13.07 11.92 3.27
N TRP A 95 -12.62 10.67 3.35
CA TRP A 95 -11.30 10.28 2.85
C TRP A 95 -11.20 10.38 1.33
N VAL A 96 -12.25 10.00 0.61
CA VAL A 96 -12.35 10.13 -0.84
C VAL A 96 -12.36 11.62 -1.25
N ASP A 97 -13.16 12.44 -0.58
CA ASP A 97 -13.26 13.88 -0.86
C ASP A 97 -11.91 14.58 -0.62
N ASP A 98 -11.22 14.27 0.48
CA ASP A 98 -9.87 14.77 0.77
C ASP A 98 -8.87 14.36 -0.30
N TYR A 99 -8.88 13.10 -0.73
CA TYR A 99 -7.97 12.58 -1.76
C TYR A 99 -8.11 13.40 -3.05
N TYR A 100 -9.35 13.57 -3.54
CA TYR A 100 -9.57 14.31 -4.78
C TYR A 100 -9.33 15.81 -4.64
N LYS A 101 -9.61 16.40 -3.48
CA LYS A 101 -9.27 17.80 -3.20
C LYS A 101 -7.75 18.02 -3.29
N ILE A 102 -6.97 17.23 -2.57
CA ILE A 102 -5.50 17.34 -2.56
C ILE A 102 -4.92 17.03 -3.94
N LEU A 103 -5.45 16.02 -4.63
CA LEU A 103 -5.02 15.69 -6.00
C LEU A 103 -5.22 16.90 -6.93
N LYS A 104 -6.32 17.64 -6.78
CA LYS A 104 -6.61 18.82 -7.59
C LYS A 104 -5.74 20.03 -7.23
N GLU A 105 -5.47 20.24 -5.94
CA GLU A 105 -4.84 21.46 -5.42
C GLU A 105 -3.31 21.37 -5.30
N GLU A 106 -2.76 20.16 -5.04
CA GLU A 106 -1.37 19.98 -4.60
C GLU A 106 -0.58 18.95 -5.43
N CYS A 107 -1.20 18.25 -6.40
CA CYS A 107 -0.55 17.12 -7.07
C CYS A 107 0.66 17.52 -7.93
N ILE A 108 1.80 16.92 -7.62
CA ILE A 108 2.99 16.86 -8.47
C ILE A 108 3.29 15.36 -8.66
N PRO A 109 2.99 14.77 -9.84
CA PRO A 109 3.13 13.34 -10.04
C PRO A 109 4.58 12.89 -9.84
N ILE A 110 4.79 11.86 -9.02
CA ILE A 110 6.14 11.29 -8.81
C ILE A 110 6.63 10.50 -10.03
N GLY A 111 5.68 10.01 -10.83
CA GLY A 111 5.93 9.37 -12.10
C GLY A 111 5.62 10.28 -13.28
N HIS A 112 5.45 9.66 -14.44
CA HIS A 112 5.16 10.32 -15.72
C HIS A 112 3.65 10.37 -16.03
N SER A 113 2.80 9.90 -15.11
CA SER A 113 1.34 9.89 -15.25
C SER A 113 0.65 9.94 -13.89
N ILE A 114 -0.59 10.42 -13.87
CA ILE A 114 -1.45 10.43 -12.68
C ILE A 114 -2.39 9.23 -12.73
N ASN A 115 -2.51 8.50 -11.61
CA ASN A 115 -3.54 7.51 -11.38
C ASN A 115 -4.55 8.02 -10.34
N PRO A 116 -5.69 8.62 -10.75
CA PRO A 116 -6.62 9.29 -9.86
C PRO A 116 -7.64 8.33 -9.22
N ASN A 117 -7.24 7.10 -8.91
CA ASN A 117 -8.16 6.08 -8.41
C ASN A 117 -7.95 5.82 -6.91
N ILE A 118 -9.06 5.57 -6.21
CA ILE A 118 -9.06 5.10 -4.82
C ILE A 118 -9.85 3.80 -4.73
N ALA A 119 -9.26 2.78 -4.12
CA ALA A 119 -9.92 1.51 -3.83
C ALA A 119 -9.89 1.25 -2.32
N MET A 120 -11.05 0.94 -1.76
CA MET A 120 -11.20 0.64 -0.34
C MET A 120 -11.59 -0.83 -0.18
N VAL A 121 -10.71 -1.62 0.43
CA VAL A 121 -10.92 -3.05 0.69
C VAL A 121 -11.80 -3.21 1.91
N THR A 122 -12.93 -3.89 1.75
CA THR A 122 -13.86 -4.23 2.83
C THR A 122 -14.10 -5.73 2.89
N SER A 123 -14.45 -6.24 4.06
CA SER A 123 -14.94 -7.62 4.19
C SER A 123 -16.34 -7.73 3.59
N PHE A 124 -16.57 -8.74 2.76
CA PHE A 124 -17.85 -9.00 2.14
C PHE A 124 -18.20 -10.49 2.25
N GLY A 125 -19.44 -10.77 2.63
CA GLY A 125 -20.01 -12.11 2.63
C GLY A 125 -21.36 -12.11 1.94
N CYS A 126 -21.60 -13.12 1.11
CA CYS A 126 -22.84 -13.25 0.36
C CYS A 126 -23.41 -14.65 0.58
N HIS A 127 -24.69 -14.70 0.95
CA HIS A 127 -25.47 -15.92 1.00
C HIS A 127 -26.94 -15.58 0.74
N GLN A 128 -27.72 -16.55 0.27
CA GLN A 128 -29.15 -16.35 0.00
C GLN A 128 -29.93 -16.05 1.29
N ASP A 129 -29.50 -16.68 2.38
CA ASP A 129 -29.96 -16.43 3.76
C ASP A 129 -28.98 -15.51 4.48
N HIS A 130 -29.49 -14.39 5.00
CA HIS A 130 -28.75 -13.38 5.76
C HIS A 130 -28.04 -13.98 6.98
N ASP A 131 -28.72 -14.81 7.77
CA ASP A 131 -28.18 -15.29 9.04
C ASP A 131 -27.05 -16.28 8.82
N GLU A 132 -27.14 -17.08 7.75
CA GLU A 132 -26.06 -17.96 7.34
C GLU A 132 -24.87 -17.18 6.76
N ALA A 133 -25.11 -16.04 6.07
CA ALA A 133 -24.03 -15.14 5.63
C ALA A 133 -23.23 -14.62 6.84
N VAL A 134 -23.93 -14.11 7.86
CA VAL A 134 -23.34 -13.58 9.09
C VAL A 134 -22.57 -14.66 9.82
N LYS A 135 -23.17 -15.83 10.00
CA LYS A 135 -22.56 -16.97 10.70
C LYS A 135 -21.25 -17.42 10.04
N ARG A 136 -21.24 -17.58 8.70
CA ARG A 136 -20.04 -18.00 7.96
C ARG A 136 -18.93 -16.96 7.96
N MET A 137 -19.30 -15.68 7.83
CA MET A 137 -18.32 -14.60 7.81
C MET A 137 -17.68 -14.36 9.17
N LYS A 138 -18.43 -14.57 10.26
CA LYS A 138 -17.99 -14.22 11.62
C LYS A 138 -16.65 -14.84 11.98
N GLU A 139 -16.48 -16.14 11.76
CA GLU A 139 -15.24 -16.83 12.12
C GLU A 139 -14.04 -16.30 11.31
N GLY A 140 -14.21 -16.13 9.99
CA GLY A 140 -13.16 -15.61 9.11
C GLY A 140 -12.78 -14.16 9.45
N PHE A 141 -13.78 -13.31 9.73
CA PHE A 141 -13.54 -11.93 10.13
C PHE A 141 -12.85 -11.84 11.49
N GLN A 142 -13.29 -12.61 12.48
CA GLN A 142 -12.63 -12.67 13.80
C GLN A 142 -11.17 -13.12 13.68
N PHE A 143 -10.89 -14.13 12.85
CA PHE A 143 -9.53 -14.55 12.55
C PHE A 143 -8.69 -13.42 11.95
N PHE A 144 -9.22 -12.75 10.93
CA PHE A 144 -8.54 -11.64 10.29
C PHE A 144 -8.26 -10.48 11.26
N SER A 145 -9.27 -10.03 12.02
CA SER A 145 -9.14 -8.94 13.00
C SER A 145 -8.13 -9.27 14.09
N TYR A 146 -8.17 -10.49 14.64
CA TYR A 146 -7.19 -10.92 15.64
C TYR A 146 -5.79 -11.01 15.05
N GLY A 147 -5.65 -11.58 13.85
CA GLY A 147 -4.36 -11.71 13.16
C GLY A 147 -3.72 -10.35 12.93
N LEU A 148 -4.51 -9.38 12.43
CA LEU A 148 -4.05 -8.01 12.25
C LEU A 148 -3.58 -7.39 13.58
N GLY A 149 -4.38 -7.51 14.65
CA GLY A 149 -4.00 -7.02 15.97
C GLY A 149 -2.75 -7.70 16.54
N HIS A 150 -2.60 -9.00 16.35
CA HIS A 150 -1.43 -9.74 16.78
C HIS A 150 -0.17 -9.28 16.04
N HIS A 151 -0.24 -9.08 14.72
CA HIS A 151 0.94 -8.70 13.95
C HIS A 151 1.35 -7.23 14.16
N TYR A 152 0.39 -6.34 14.38
CA TYR A 152 0.65 -4.89 14.33
C TYR A 152 0.43 -4.13 15.65
N ILE A 153 -0.27 -4.72 16.64
CA ILE A 153 -0.68 -4.00 17.85
C ILE A 153 -0.08 -4.62 19.12
N PHE A 154 -0.33 -5.91 19.38
CA PHE A 154 -0.05 -6.52 20.69
C PHE A 154 0.75 -7.82 20.67
N GLY A 155 0.94 -8.46 19.51
CA GLY A 155 1.65 -9.73 19.43
C GLY A 155 3.16 -9.58 19.32
N ILE A 156 3.86 -10.59 19.84
CA ILE A 156 5.31 -10.74 19.67
C ILE A 156 5.53 -11.93 18.73
N ASN A 157 5.91 -11.62 17.49
CA ASN A 157 6.20 -12.64 16.49
C ASN A 157 7.62 -13.18 16.70
N LYS A 158 7.74 -14.49 16.92
CA LYS A 158 9.01 -15.21 16.94
C LYS A 158 9.14 -16.03 15.66
N PRO A 159 10.21 -15.84 14.86
CA PRO A 159 10.44 -16.68 13.67
C PRO A 159 10.39 -18.17 14.02
N GLY A 160 9.67 -18.96 13.22
CA GLY A 160 9.52 -20.42 13.41
C GLY A 160 8.43 -20.84 14.40
N ASP A 161 7.78 -19.92 15.09
CA ASP A 161 6.69 -20.23 16.04
C ASP A 161 5.33 -20.27 15.29
N PRO A 162 4.55 -21.37 15.31
CA PRO A 162 3.34 -21.49 14.51
C PRO A 162 2.21 -20.62 15.06
N ILE A 163 2.05 -19.44 14.46
CA ILE A 163 1.06 -18.43 14.84
C ILE A 163 -0.38 -18.92 14.57
N TYR A 164 -0.63 -19.60 13.45
CA TYR A 164 -1.98 -20.03 13.04
C TYR A 164 -2.68 -20.93 14.06
N GLY A 165 -1.93 -21.87 14.67
CA GLY A 165 -2.45 -22.76 15.71
C GLY A 165 -2.77 -22.05 17.03
N LYS A 166 -2.11 -20.93 17.32
CA LYS A 166 -2.38 -20.10 18.52
C LYS A 166 -3.58 -19.18 18.31
N ILE A 167 -3.71 -18.62 17.11
CA ILE A 167 -4.83 -17.76 16.74
C ILE A 167 -6.15 -18.56 16.74
N SER A 168 -6.17 -19.71 16.06
CA SER A 168 -7.38 -20.55 15.96
C SER A 168 -7.89 -21.06 17.32
N LYS A 169 -7.01 -21.32 18.29
CA LYS A 169 -7.39 -21.73 19.65
C LYS A 169 -7.97 -20.62 20.53
N ARG A 170 -7.75 -19.34 20.18
CA ARG A 170 -8.21 -18.18 20.97
C ARG A 170 -9.52 -17.57 20.45
N ILE A 171 -9.94 -17.96 19.25
CA ILE A 171 -11.12 -17.41 18.56
C ILE A 171 -12.34 -18.34 18.68
N LYS A 172 -12.11 -19.60 19.05
CA LYS A 172 -13.14 -20.55 19.49
C LYS A 172 -13.42 -20.38 20.97
#